data_AF-A0A2V8EW51-F1
#
_entry.id   AF-A0A2V8EW51-F1
#
_cell.length_a   1.000
_cell.length_b   1.000
_cell.length_c   1.000
_cell.angle_alpha   90.00
_cell.angle_beta   90.00
_cell.angle_gamma   90.00
#
_symmetry.space_group_name_H-M   'P 1'
#
loop_
_entity.id
_entity.type
_entity.pdbx_description
1 polymer ?
#
loop_
_entity_poly.entity_id
_entity_poly.type
_entity_poly.pdbx_seq_one_letter_code
_entity_poly.pdbx_strand_id
1 'polypeptide(L)'
;MNTVSRAVVLGLAAAALAAARPVPPRLAALAARARLDGAIAAWCAGGFRPGRRGAFAVAVTSPTGSARYAIIEADATITDLARFDGAPDLSCYSRAQAADLDRTIARSETVHGRVAPRWNTTVVCAFVEATHAVCWQYSPGERKFVTVGEWTT
;
A
#
# COMPACT_ATOMS: atom_id res chain seq x y z
N MET A 1 7.21 -46.13 -43.97
CA MET A 1 7.61 -44.72 -44.15
C MET A 1 6.82 -43.90 -43.16
N ASN A 2 7.42 -43.55 -42.01
CA ASN A 2 6.75 -42.80 -40.93
C ASN A 2 7.31 -41.39 -40.89
N THR A 3 6.54 -40.41 -41.36
CA THR A 3 6.93 -39.00 -41.35
C THR A 3 6.45 -38.37 -40.04
N VAL A 4 7.39 -38.08 -39.14
CA VAL A 4 7.16 -37.40 -37.87
C VAL A 4 6.93 -35.91 -38.14
N SER A 5 5.73 -35.40 -37.84
CA SER A 5 5.45 -33.96 -37.86
C SER A 5 5.95 -33.32 -36.55
N ARG A 6 7.00 -32.51 -36.65
CA ARG A 6 7.49 -31.64 -35.56
C ARG A 6 6.59 -30.42 -35.43
N ALA A 7 5.71 -30.41 -34.44
CA ALA A 7 5.03 -29.20 -34.01
C ALA A 7 5.99 -28.35 -33.17
N VAL A 8 6.39 -27.20 -33.70
CA VAL A 8 7.12 -26.16 -32.96
C VAL A 8 6.10 -25.40 -32.11
N VAL A 9 6.11 -25.64 -30.81
CA VAL A 9 5.35 -24.84 -29.84
C VAL A 9 6.12 -23.54 -29.60
N LEU A 10 5.65 -22.45 -30.22
CA LEU A 10 6.06 -21.09 -29.89
C LEU A 10 5.56 -20.76 -28.49
N GLY A 11 6.45 -20.86 -27.50
CA GLY A 11 6.20 -20.43 -26.13
C GLY A 11 6.04 -18.92 -26.05
N LEU A 12 4.80 -18.45 -25.99
CA LEU A 12 4.48 -17.09 -25.56
C LEU A 12 4.75 -17.01 -24.06
N ALA A 13 5.86 -16.39 -23.69
CA ALA A 13 6.12 -15.96 -22.33
C ALA A 13 5.09 -14.89 -21.96
N ALA A 14 3.99 -15.30 -21.33
CA ALA A 14 3.05 -14.39 -20.73
C ALA A 14 3.71 -13.76 -19.49
N ALA A 15 4.27 -12.56 -19.65
CA ALA A 15 4.57 -11.70 -18.52
C ALA A 15 3.23 -11.46 -17.80
N ALA A 16 3.08 -12.01 -16.59
CA ALA A 16 1.92 -11.80 -15.76
C ALA A 16 1.88 -10.32 -15.34
N LEU A 17 1.21 -9.48 -16.12
CA LEU A 17 0.79 -8.15 -15.68
C LEU A 17 -0.12 -8.38 -14.47
N ALA A 18 0.40 -8.13 -13.26
CA ALA A 18 -0.43 -8.03 -12.07
C ALA A 18 -1.47 -6.94 -12.35
N ALA A 19 -2.70 -7.34 -12.66
CA ALA A 19 -3.76 -6.42 -13.02
C ALA A 19 -3.98 -5.46 -11.85
N ALA A 20 -3.72 -4.17 -12.08
CA ALA A 20 -3.98 -3.13 -11.09
C ALA A 20 -5.43 -3.26 -10.63
N ARG A 21 -5.64 -3.41 -9.32
CA ARG A 21 -6.98 -3.59 -8.76
C ARG A 21 -7.82 -2.36 -9.12
N PRO A 22 -9.02 -2.54 -9.72
CA PRO A 22 -9.82 -1.41 -10.17
C PRO A 22 -10.15 -0.48 -8.99
N VAL A 23 -10.08 0.83 -9.23
CA VAL A 23 -10.40 1.85 -8.23
C VAL A 23 -11.90 1.81 -7.93
N PRO A 24 -12.33 1.61 -6.67
CA PRO A 24 -13.73 1.58 -6.33
C PRO A 24 -14.41 2.92 -6.63
N PRO A 25 -15.67 2.95 -7.08
CA PRO A 25 -16.39 4.20 -7.40
C PRO A 25 -16.39 5.21 -6.25
N ARG A 26 -16.50 4.73 -5.01
CA ARG A 26 -16.42 5.57 -3.81
C ARG A 26 -15.06 6.27 -3.67
N LEU A 27 -13.98 5.54 -3.91
CA LEU A 27 -12.63 6.10 -3.87
C LEU A 27 -12.42 7.09 -5.02
N ALA A 28 -12.87 6.76 -6.24
CA ALA A 28 -12.81 7.68 -7.37
C ALA A 28 -13.55 9.00 -7.08
N ALA A 29 -14.76 8.94 -6.52
CA ALA A 29 -15.53 10.13 -6.14
C ALA A 29 -14.83 10.94 -5.02
N LEU A 30 -14.23 10.27 -4.04
CA LEU A 30 -13.45 10.95 -2.99
C LEU A 30 -12.20 11.63 -3.56
N ALA A 31 -11.46 10.94 -4.42
CA ALA A 31 -10.27 11.50 -5.07
C ALA A 31 -10.61 12.72 -5.93
N ALA A 32 -11.71 12.67 -6.69
CA ALA A 32 -12.20 13.81 -7.45
C ALA A 32 -12.58 15.00 -6.56
N ARG A 33 -13.32 14.76 -5.46
CA ARG A 33 -13.68 15.80 -4.48
C ARG A 33 -12.45 16.40 -3.79
N ALA A 34 -11.47 15.57 -3.49
CA ALA A 34 -10.21 15.95 -2.87
C ALA A 34 -9.25 16.67 -3.85
N ARG A 35 -9.61 16.73 -5.14
CA ARG A 35 -8.75 17.21 -6.23
C ARG A 35 -7.38 16.53 -6.22
N LEU A 36 -7.40 15.21 -6.05
CA LEU A 36 -6.18 14.42 -6.03
C LEU A 36 -5.47 14.54 -7.39
N ASP A 37 -4.24 15.02 -7.36
CA ASP A 37 -3.38 15.08 -8.54
C ASP A 37 -2.59 13.78 -8.69
N GLY A 38 -2.72 13.13 -9.84
CA GLY A 38 -2.12 11.83 -10.16
C GLY A 38 -3.10 10.66 -10.21
N ALA A 39 -2.61 9.52 -10.68
CA ALA A 39 -3.34 8.27 -10.78
C ALA A 39 -3.18 7.44 -9.49
N ILE A 40 -4.27 6.79 -9.06
CA ILE A 40 -4.23 5.84 -7.94
C ILE A 40 -3.70 4.50 -8.45
N ALA A 41 -2.51 4.13 -8.01
CA ALA A 41 -1.83 2.90 -8.45
C ALA A 41 -2.06 1.72 -7.48
N ALA A 42 -2.24 2.01 -6.19
CA ALA A 42 -2.61 1.02 -5.16
C ALA A 42 -3.50 1.66 -4.10
N TRP A 43 -4.33 0.87 -3.43
CA TRP A 43 -5.23 1.38 -2.39
C TRP A 43 -5.69 0.31 -1.41
N CYS A 44 -6.07 0.75 -0.22
CA CYS A 44 -6.80 -0.06 0.75
C CYS A 44 -7.76 0.79 1.59
N ALA A 45 -8.93 0.23 1.92
CA ALA A 45 -9.87 0.86 2.84
C ALA A 45 -9.49 0.56 4.29
N GLY A 46 -9.76 1.50 5.20
CA GLY A 46 -9.41 1.31 6.61
C GLY A 46 -10.12 2.26 7.57
N GLY A 47 -10.06 1.91 8.85
CA GLY A 47 -10.44 2.77 9.97
C GLY A 47 -9.19 3.45 10.51
N PHE A 48 -8.69 4.47 9.81
CA PHE A 48 -7.40 5.09 10.12
C PHE A 48 -7.45 6.03 11.34
N ARG A 49 -8.61 6.65 11.60
CA ARG A 49 -8.86 7.47 12.79
C ARG A 49 -9.95 6.86 13.68
N PRO A 50 -9.88 7.01 15.00
CA PRO A 50 -10.93 6.53 15.91
C PRO A 50 -12.30 7.11 15.54
N GLY A 51 -13.31 6.25 15.43
CA GLY A 51 -14.68 6.64 15.10
C GLY A 51 -14.91 7.12 13.67
N ARG A 52 -13.87 7.29 12.83
CA ARG A 52 -14.02 7.66 11.42
C ARG A 52 -13.96 6.43 10.53
N ARG A 53 -14.85 6.38 9.55
CA ARG A 53 -14.96 5.29 8.57
C ARG A 53 -14.97 5.85 7.16
N GLY A 54 -14.71 4.98 6.19
CA GLY A 54 -14.86 5.32 4.78
C GLY A 54 -13.70 6.12 4.20
N ALA A 55 -12.54 6.06 4.86
CA ALA A 55 -11.29 6.60 4.38
C ALA A 55 -10.50 5.52 3.61
N PHE A 56 -9.56 5.97 2.78
CA PHE A 56 -8.68 5.10 1.99
C PHE A 56 -7.23 5.52 2.16
N ALA A 57 -6.33 4.55 2.28
CA ALA A 57 -4.91 4.75 1.98
C ALA A 57 -4.72 4.53 0.48
N VAL A 58 -3.92 5.37 -0.16
CA VAL A 58 -3.64 5.33 -1.60
C VAL A 58 -2.17 5.52 -1.87
N ALA A 59 -1.68 4.84 -2.92
CA ALA A 59 -0.44 5.17 -3.60
C ALA A 59 -0.81 5.95 -4.86
N VAL A 60 -0.21 7.13 -5.03
CA VAL A 60 -0.51 8.07 -6.09
C VAL A 60 0.75 8.31 -6.91
N THR A 61 0.64 8.16 -8.22
CA THR A 61 1.71 8.46 -9.17
C THR A 61 1.28 9.60 -10.09
N SER A 62 2.13 10.60 -10.25
CA SER A 62 1.90 11.72 -11.16
C SER A 62 2.63 11.47 -12.48
N PRO A 63 2.09 11.92 -13.62
CA PRO A 63 2.81 11.93 -14.89
C PRO A 63 4.14 12.70 -14.84
N THR A 64 4.27 13.63 -13.90
CA THR A 64 5.50 14.42 -13.66
C THR A 64 6.59 13.64 -12.92
N GLY A 65 6.35 12.39 -12.57
CA GLY A 65 7.29 11.51 -11.89
C GLY A 65 7.21 11.54 -10.36
N SER A 66 6.36 12.39 -9.77
CA SER A 66 6.15 12.36 -8.31
C SER A 66 5.29 11.16 -7.90
N ALA A 67 5.71 10.48 -6.83
CA ALA A 67 5.02 9.30 -6.29
C ALA A 67 4.91 9.43 -4.76
N ARG A 68 3.71 9.21 -4.20
CA ARG A 68 3.47 9.32 -2.76
C ARG A 68 2.35 8.44 -2.25
N TYR A 69 2.47 8.05 -0.98
CA TYR A 69 1.40 7.46 -0.20
C TYR A 69 0.63 8.56 0.55
N ALA A 70 -0.69 8.44 0.58
CA ALA A 70 -1.56 9.38 1.28
C ALA A 70 -2.81 8.69 1.83
N ILE A 71 -3.45 9.36 2.79
CA ILE A 71 -4.78 9.02 3.30
C ILE A 71 -5.78 10.02 2.76
N ILE A 72 -6.87 9.52 2.16
CA ILE A 72 -8.04 10.32 1.78
C ILE A 72 -9.15 10.02 2.76
N GLU A 73 -9.49 11.00 3.58
CA GLU A 73 -10.57 10.92 4.57
C GLU A 73 -11.95 11.02 3.89
N ALA A 74 -13.01 10.63 4.59
CA ALA A 74 -14.38 10.67 4.06
C ALA A 74 -14.87 12.10 3.73
N ASP A 75 -14.30 13.10 4.37
CA ASP A 75 -14.53 14.53 4.10
C ASP A 75 -13.69 15.07 2.94
N ALA A 76 -12.94 14.21 2.24
CA ALA A 76 -12.01 14.52 1.16
C ALA A 76 -10.73 15.27 1.60
N THR A 77 -10.42 15.30 2.91
CA THR A 77 -9.11 15.75 3.40
C THR A 77 -8.03 14.75 3.00
N ILE A 78 -6.92 15.26 2.46
CA ILE A 78 -5.72 14.46 2.15
C ILE A 78 -4.70 14.63 3.27
N THR A 79 -4.08 13.54 3.69
CA THR A 79 -2.89 13.56 4.56
C THR A 79 -1.80 12.71 3.92
N ASP A 80 -0.71 13.34 3.49
CA ASP A 80 0.43 12.62 2.92
C ASP A 80 1.17 11.84 4.03
N LEU A 81 1.66 10.65 3.67
CA LEU A 81 2.44 9.78 4.56
C LEU A 81 3.92 9.82 4.21
N ALA A 82 4.27 9.52 2.96
CA ALA A 82 5.64 9.49 2.46
C ALA A 82 5.69 9.54 0.93
N ARG A 83 6.85 9.88 0.38
CA ARG A 83 7.18 9.62 -1.02
C ARG A 83 7.68 8.19 -1.18
N PHE A 84 7.61 7.65 -2.39
CA PHE A 84 8.18 6.35 -2.70
C PHE A 84 8.82 6.32 -4.08
N ASP A 85 9.78 5.43 -4.25
CA ASP A 85 10.42 5.14 -5.53
C ASP A 85 10.01 3.75 -6.03
N GLY A 86 9.85 3.62 -7.35
CA GLY A 86 9.54 2.34 -7.99
C GLY A 86 8.07 1.95 -7.93
N ALA A 87 7.81 0.64 -7.77
CA ALA A 87 6.47 0.08 -7.79
C ALA A 87 5.78 0.27 -6.43
N PRO A 88 4.54 0.76 -6.39
CA PRO A 88 3.84 0.93 -5.13
C PRO A 88 3.48 -0.42 -4.52
N ASP A 89 3.89 -0.64 -3.27
CA ASP A 89 3.45 -1.76 -2.45
C ASP A 89 2.82 -1.21 -1.17
N LEU A 90 1.49 -1.16 -1.16
CA LEU A 90 0.69 -0.57 -0.09
C LEU A 90 -0.20 -1.64 0.54
N SER A 91 -0.05 -1.81 1.85
CA SER A 91 -0.83 -2.75 2.65
C SER A 91 -1.48 -2.06 3.86
N CYS A 92 -2.73 -2.43 4.15
CA CYS A 92 -3.46 -2.00 5.34
C CYS A 92 -3.71 -3.18 6.25
N TYR A 93 -3.33 -3.05 7.53
CA TYR A 93 -3.51 -4.07 8.55
C TYR A 93 -4.41 -3.57 9.67
N SER A 94 -5.28 -4.44 10.20
CA SER A 94 -5.80 -4.23 11.56
C SER A 94 -4.65 -4.24 12.58
N ARG A 95 -4.89 -3.69 13.77
CA ARG A 95 -3.89 -3.73 14.86
C ARG A 95 -3.39 -5.16 15.13
N ALA A 96 -4.30 -6.14 15.14
CA ALA A 96 -3.95 -7.54 15.38
C ALA A 96 -3.07 -8.13 14.27
N GLN A 97 -3.41 -7.84 13.00
CA GLN A 97 -2.60 -8.27 11.85
C GLN A 97 -1.22 -7.60 11.85
N ALA A 98 -1.12 -6.32 12.24
CA ALA A 98 0.17 -5.64 12.33
C ALA A 98 1.05 -6.22 13.45
N ALA A 99 0.46 -6.65 14.57
CA ALA A 99 1.20 -7.36 15.61
C ALA A 99 1.63 -8.77 15.15
N ASP A 100 0.85 -9.41 14.28
CA ASP A 100 1.25 -10.68 13.66
C ASP A 100 2.39 -10.52 12.65
N LEU A 101 2.35 -9.43 11.86
CA LEU A 101 3.42 -9.03 10.97
C LEU A 101 4.74 -8.81 11.75
N ASP A 102 4.70 -8.08 12.86
CA ASP A 102 5.87 -7.89 13.74
C ASP A 102 6.47 -9.21 14.22
N ARG A 103 5.62 -10.14 14.68
CA ARG A 103 6.08 -11.48 15.08
C ARG A 103 6.66 -12.27 13.91
N THR A 104 6.19 -12.04 12.69
CA THR A 104 6.72 -12.69 11.49
C THR A 104 8.08 -12.12 11.11
N ILE A 105 8.23 -10.79 11.13
CA ILE A 105 9.51 -10.10 10.94
C ILE A 105 10.53 -10.59 11.97
N ALA A 106 10.16 -10.65 13.25
CA ALA A 106 11.06 -11.07 14.33
C ALA A 106 11.56 -12.52 14.21
N ARG A 107 10.88 -13.38 13.43
CA ARG A 107 11.30 -14.76 13.16
C ARG A 107 12.05 -14.93 11.83
N SER A 108 12.13 -13.88 11.01
CA SER A 108 12.76 -13.96 9.71
C SER A 108 14.28 -13.81 9.82
N GLU A 109 15.01 -14.64 9.09
CA GLU A 109 16.47 -14.53 8.97
C GLU A 109 16.89 -13.43 7.98
N THR A 110 15.99 -13.06 7.05
CA THR A 110 16.29 -12.14 5.95
C THR A 110 15.57 -10.79 6.07
N VAL A 111 14.62 -10.66 6.98
CA VAL A 111 13.89 -9.41 7.20
C VAL A 111 14.28 -8.82 8.55
N HIS A 112 14.73 -7.57 8.55
CA HIS A 112 15.23 -6.88 9.74
C HIS A 112 14.38 -5.66 10.06
N GLY A 113 13.82 -5.59 11.25
CA GLY A 113 12.99 -4.47 11.66
C GLY A 113 11.97 -4.84 12.72
N ARG A 114 10.96 -3.97 12.88
CA ARG A 114 9.86 -4.17 13.82
C ARG A 114 8.65 -3.32 13.47
N VAL A 115 7.48 -3.77 13.89
CA VAL A 115 6.22 -3.02 13.81
C VAL A 115 5.54 -3.03 15.18
N ALA A 116 5.36 -1.86 15.79
CA ALA A 116 4.79 -1.71 17.12
C ALA A 116 3.45 -0.96 17.07
N PRO A 117 2.33 -1.62 16.69
CA PRO A 117 1.04 -0.95 16.57
C PRO A 117 0.50 -0.54 17.94
N ARG A 118 0.21 0.76 18.11
CA ARG A 118 -0.11 1.36 19.41
C ARG A 118 -1.61 1.52 19.65
N TRP A 119 -2.36 1.84 18.61
CA TRP A 119 -3.79 2.18 18.70
C TRP A 119 -4.68 1.15 18.00
N ASN A 120 -5.97 1.13 18.34
CA ASN A 120 -6.97 0.28 17.69
C ASN A 120 -7.50 0.91 16.38
N THR A 121 -6.58 1.30 15.51
CA THR A 121 -6.85 1.84 14.17
C THR A 121 -6.04 1.06 13.14
N THR A 122 -6.40 1.18 11.87
CA THR A 122 -5.65 0.57 10.77
C THR A 122 -4.20 1.08 10.74
N VAL A 123 -3.25 0.15 10.60
CA VAL A 123 -1.85 0.43 10.32
C VAL A 123 -1.65 0.37 8.82
N VAL A 124 -1.04 1.40 8.25
CA VAL A 124 -0.69 1.46 6.82
C VAL A 124 0.79 1.14 6.72
N CYS A 125 1.17 0.11 5.99
CA CYS A 125 2.58 -0.17 5.72
C CYS A 125 2.82 -0.15 4.22
N ALA A 126 3.97 0.38 3.81
CA ALA A 126 4.34 0.42 2.42
C ALA A 126 5.86 0.45 2.22
N PHE A 127 6.32 -0.09 1.09
CA PHE A 127 7.70 0.09 0.65
C PHE A 127 7.89 1.51 0.11
N VAL A 128 8.82 2.25 0.71
CA VAL A 128 9.22 3.60 0.26
C VAL A 128 10.41 3.53 -0.71
N GLU A 129 11.20 2.46 -0.60
CA GLU A 129 12.28 2.09 -1.51
C GLU A 129 12.18 0.58 -1.81
N ALA A 130 12.99 0.06 -2.72
CA ALA A 130 12.90 -1.34 -3.17
C ALA A 130 12.95 -2.38 -2.03
N THR A 131 13.68 -2.09 -0.95
CA THR A 131 13.87 -3.01 0.18
C THR A 131 13.50 -2.42 1.53
N HIS A 132 13.08 -1.15 1.61
CA HIS A 132 12.74 -0.48 2.86
C HIS A 132 11.25 -0.18 2.93
N ALA A 133 10.62 -0.70 3.98
CA ALA A 133 9.21 -0.49 4.27
C ALA A 133 9.00 0.26 5.58
N VAL A 134 7.97 1.11 5.59
CA VAL A 134 7.58 1.94 6.72
C VAL A 134 6.10 1.72 7.02
N CYS A 135 5.76 1.64 8.31
CA CYS A 135 4.40 1.57 8.81
C CYS A 135 4.01 2.85 9.54
N TRP A 136 2.81 3.36 9.26
CA TRP A 136 2.21 4.51 9.92
C TRP A 136 0.89 4.15 10.60
N GLN A 137 0.61 4.86 11.69
CA GLN A 137 -0.67 4.81 12.38
C GLN A 137 -1.05 6.19 12.91
N TYR A 138 -2.33 6.52 12.95
CA TYR A 138 -2.79 7.80 13.51
C TYR A 138 -2.62 7.82 15.04
N SER A 139 -1.86 8.80 15.53
CA SER A 139 -1.72 9.12 16.96
C SER A 139 -2.82 10.09 17.39
N PRO A 140 -3.75 9.70 18.28
CA PRO A 140 -4.76 10.62 18.78
C PRO A 140 -4.18 11.78 19.59
N GLY A 141 -3.10 11.53 20.35
CA GLY A 141 -2.42 12.55 21.15
C GLY A 141 -1.72 13.60 20.30
N GLU A 142 -1.07 13.18 19.21
CA GLU A 142 -0.34 14.10 18.31
C GLU A 142 -1.18 14.60 17.14
N ARG A 143 -2.38 14.04 16.95
CA ARG A 143 -3.33 14.38 15.87
C ARG A 143 -2.77 14.26 14.46
N LYS A 144 -1.81 13.36 14.26
CA LYS A 144 -1.16 13.08 12.98
C LYS A 144 -0.87 11.58 12.81
N PHE A 145 -0.59 11.15 11.59
CA PHE A 145 0.01 9.85 11.35
C PHE A 145 1.48 9.88 11.78
N VAL A 146 1.89 8.86 12.52
CA VAL A 146 3.26 8.70 12.99
C VAL A 146 3.78 7.33 12.56
N THR A 147 5.10 7.25 12.36
CA THR A 147 5.75 5.97 12.14
C THR A 147 5.60 5.09 13.37
N VAL A 148 5.17 3.85 13.16
CA VAL A 148 5.02 2.82 14.20
C VAL A 148 5.89 1.59 13.94
N GLY A 149 6.60 1.56 12.82
CA GLY A 149 7.47 0.45 12.47
C GLY A 149 8.15 0.65 11.14
N GLU A 150 9.26 -0.05 10.96
CA GLU A 150 10.03 -0.09 9.72
C GLU A 150 10.69 -1.46 9.61
N TRP A 151 10.90 -1.93 8.38
CA TRP A 151 11.75 -3.10 8.13
C TRP A 151 12.47 -3.00 6.80
N THR A 152 13.56 -3.76 6.69
CA THR A 152 14.30 -3.97 5.45
C THR A 152 14.34 -5.45 5.09
N THR A 153 14.35 -5.76 3.79
CA THR A 153 14.48 -7.12 3.23
C THR A 153 15.79 -7.31 2.47
#